data_AF-A0A7R9H8W1-F1
#
_entry.id   AF-A0A7R9H8W1-F1
#
_cell.length_a   1.000
_cell.length_b   1.000
_cell.length_c   1.000
_cell.angle_alpha   90.00
_cell.angle_beta   90.00
_cell.angle_gamma   90.00
#
_symmetry.space_group_name_H-M   'P 1'
#
loop_
_entity.id
_entity.type
_entity.pdbx_description
1 polymer ?
#
loop_
_entity_poly.entity_id
_entity_poly.type
_entity_poly.pdbx_seq_one_letter_code
_entity_poly.pdbx_strand_id
1 'polypeptide(L)'
;SKEPHGDKLLTVFLPQQALDLGTPPRLCYPLVIFLVRTDQGSTHPDETVALINVIHIKDLVCTLPTSILAQYLKQANGQLSCLKQLYLATGISYEDESNTAAVPQLSQEEQLCVVCQYFPLSRALLPCRHTCICASCFIKVDRCPMCRSPIRSYFCVRGEEYMPGEPAGTSNKKPTPLMQWLLDWNDHLTDFLGFQR
;
A
#
# COMPACT_ATOMS: atom_id res chain seq x y z
N SER A 1 -14.04 3.94 24.94
CA SER A 1 -12.68 4.53 24.91
C SER A 1 -11.74 3.42 24.49
N LYS A 2 -11.21 3.43 23.25
CA LYS A 2 -10.15 2.48 22.87
C LYS A 2 -8.85 3.04 23.42
N GLU A 3 -8.23 2.33 24.35
CA GLU A 3 -6.88 2.70 24.80
C GLU A 3 -5.94 2.72 23.59
N PRO A 4 -5.00 3.67 23.51
CA PRO A 4 -4.02 3.69 22.44
C PRO A 4 -3.23 2.38 22.48
N HIS A 5 -3.07 1.73 21.32
CA HIS A 5 -2.22 0.55 21.22
C HIS A 5 -0.79 0.94 21.67
N GLY A 6 -0.26 0.25 22.67
CA GLY A 6 1.08 0.50 23.18
C GLY A 6 2.13 -0.07 22.22
N ASP A 7 3.12 0.74 21.88
CA ASP A 7 4.28 0.29 21.09
C ASP A 7 5.24 -0.50 21.97
N LYS A 8 5.59 -1.72 21.56
CA LYS A 8 6.60 -2.55 22.22
C LYS A 8 7.77 -2.79 21.27
N LEU A 9 8.92 -2.23 21.61
CA LEU A 9 10.16 -2.51 20.89
C LEU A 9 10.66 -3.92 21.25
N LEU A 10 10.92 -4.74 20.23
CA LEU A 10 11.53 -6.06 20.37
C LEU A 10 12.89 -6.04 19.68
N THR A 11 13.96 -6.27 20.44
CA THR A 11 15.32 -6.39 19.90
C THR A 11 15.69 -7.86 19.85
N VAL A 12 16.05 -8.34 18.65
CA VAL A 12 16.49 -9.72 18.43
C VAL A 12 17.96 -9.70 18.07
N PHE A 13 18.75 -10.58 18.68
CA PHE A 13 20.18 -10.72 18.43
C PHE A 13 20.45 -12.03 17.69
N LEU A 14 21.36 -11.99 16.72
CA LEU A 14 21.90 -13.20 16.12
C LEU A 14 22.89 -13.85 17.11
N PRO A 15 23.08 -15.18 17.05
CA PRO A 15 24.13 -15.85 17.82
C PRO A 15 25.51 -15.23 17.50
N GLN A 16 26.45 -15.27 18.45
CA GLN A 16 27.78 -14.63 18.34
C GLN A 16 28.61 -15.07 17.12
N GLN A 17 28.29 -16.19 16.49
CA GLN A 17 28.97 -16.66 15.30
C GLN A 17 28.48 -15.89 14.07
N ALA A 18 29.40 -15.42 13.23
CA ALA A 18 29.06 -14.76 11.98
C ALA A 18 28.12 -15.66 11.15
N LEU A 19 27.00 -15.10 10.69
CA LEU A 19 26.02 -15.80 9.87
C LEU A 19 26.66 -16.15 8.51
N ASP A 20 27.07 -17.40 8.33
CA ASP A 20 27.50 -17.91 7.02
C ASP A 20 26.28 -18.32 6.21
N LEU A 21 25.86 -17.43 5.32
CA LEU A 21 24.69 -17.61 4.46
C LEU A 21 25.04 -18.11 3.06
N GLY A 22 26.32 -18.39 2.80
CA GLY A 22 26.82 -18.80 1.50
C GLY A 22 26.66 -17.75 0.39
N THR A 23 27.07 -18.16 -0.81
CA THR A 23 26.99 -17.35 -2.03
C THR A 23 25.58 -17.38 -2.65
N PRO A 24 25.12 -16.28 -3.28
CA PRO A 24 23.91 -16.30 -4.09
C PRO A 24 23.97 -17.32 -5.25
N PRO A 25 22.85 -17.90 -5.70
CA PRO A 25 21.50 -17.77 -5.12
C PRO A 25 21.38 -18.56 -3.82
N ARG A 26 20.88 -17.90 -2.76
CA ARG A 26 20.67 -18.54 -1.46
C ARG A 26 19.44 -19.45 -1.53
N LEU A 27 19.52 -20.59 -0.85
CA LEU A 27 18.43 -21.58 -0.78
C LEU A 27 17.51 -21.38 0.44
N CYS A 28 17.89 -20.50 1.36
CA CYS A 28 17.10 -20.16 2.54
C CYS A 28 17.16 -18.66 2.86
N TYR A 29 16.13 -18.16 3.54
CA TYR A 29 16.13 -16.81 4.09
C TYR A 29 16.64 -16.83 5.53
N PRO A 30 17.56 -15.91 5.90
CA PRO A 30 18.18 -15.92 7.22
C PRO A 30 17.20 -15.55 8.35
N LEU A 31 16.15 -14.79 8.05
CA LEU A 31 15.14 -14.38 9.02
C LEU A 31 13.76 -14.27 8.36
N VAL A 32 12.79 -14.90 9.00
CA VAL A 32 11.37 -14.75 8.71
C VAL A 32 10.65 -14.48 10.02
N ILE A 33 9.93 -13.36 10.09
CA ILE A 33 9.17 -12.96 11.29
C ILE A 33 7.69 -13.23 11.05
N PHE A 34 7.09 -13.98 11.96
CA PHE A 34 5.65 -14.24 11.99
C PHE A 34 5.02 -13.44 13.13
N LEU A 35 4.13 -12.50 12.80
CA LEU A 35 3.19 -11.92 13.75
C LEU A 35 1.89 -12.71 13.61
N VAL A 36 1.50 -13.43 14.65
CA VAL A 36 0.31 -14.29 14.63
C VAL A 36 -0.63 -13.85 15.74
N ARG A 37 -1.93 -13.80 15.43
CA ARG A 37 -2.98 -13.58 16.42
C ARG A 37 -3.04 -14.75 17.39
N THR A 38 -3.15 -14.48 18.69
CA THR A 38 -3.13 -15.50 19.76
C THR A 38 -4.47 -15.70 20.46
N ASP A 39 -5.47 -14.89 20.15
CA ASP A 39 -6.81 -14.96 20.71
C ASP A 39 -7.63 -16.10 20.09
N GLN A 40 -8.43 -16.76 20.93
CA GLN A 40 -9.21 -17.95 20.57
C GLN A 40 -10.67 -17.62 20.18
N GLY A 41 -10.96 -16.37 19.84
CA GLY A 41 -12.30 -15.94 19.43
C GLY A 41 -12.68 -16.43 18.03
N SER A 42 -13.99 -16.50 17.75
CA SER A 42 -14.49 -16.73 16.39
C SER A 42 -14.05 -15.59 15.47
N THR A 43 -13.34 -15.92 14.39
CA THR A 43 -12.87 -14.94 13.40
C THR A 43 -13.81 -14.82 12.22
N HIS A 44 -13.92 -13.61 11.70
CA HIS A 44 -14.48 -13.43 10.37
C HIS A 44 -13.51 -14.02 9.33
N PRO A 45 -13.97 -14.68 8.25
CA PRO A 45 -13.10 -15.29 7.24
C PRO A 45 -12.03 -14.35 6.66
N ASP A 46 -12.35 -13.07 6.49
CA ASP A 46 -11.45 -12.08 5.89
C ASP A 46 -10.50 -11.40 6.90
N GLU A 47 -10.64 -11.74 8.18
CA GLU A 47 -9.83 -11.15 9.24
C GLU A 47 -8.37 -11.60 9.14
N THR A 48 -7.44 -10.67 9.35
CA THR A 48 -6.00 -10.96 9.33
C THR A 48 -5.61 -11.76 10.57
N VAL A 49 -5.09 -12.97 10.37
CA VAL A 49 -4.65 -13.85 11.46
C VAL A 49 -3.13 -13.95 11.57
N ALA A 50 -2.41 -13.65 10.49
CA ALA A 50 -0.95 -13.52 10.56
C ALA A 50 -0.37 -12.55 9.53
N LEU A 51 0.75 -11.94 9.89
CA LEU A 51 1.64 -11.20 9.01
C LEU A 51 3.01 -11.87 8.99
N ILE A 52 3.51 -12.17 7.81
CA ILE A 52 4.78 -12.87 7.57
C ILE A 52 5.71 -11.90 6.87
N ASN A 53 6.88 -11.64 7.46
CA ASN A 53 7.90 -10.75 6.90
C ASN A 53 9.16 -11.57 6.61
N VAL A 54 9.55 -11.64 5.33
CA VAL A 54 10.80 -12.25 4.88
C VAL A 54 11.85 -11.15 4.83
N ILE A 55 12.94 -11.32 5.58
CA ILE A 55 13.92 -10.25 5.80
C ILE A 55 15.27 -10.67 5.23
N HIS A 56 15.84 -9.81 4.40
CA HIS A 56 17.25 -9.85 4.05
C HIS A 56 18.06 -9.25 5.20
N ILE A 57 19.11 -9.95 5.62
CA ILE A 57 20.08 -9.45 6.59
C ILE A 57 21.37 -9.14 5.82
N LYS A 58 21.84 -7.90 5.95
CA LYS A 58 23.15 -7.51 5.42
C LYS A 58 24.25 -8.39 6.01
N ASP A 59 25.10 -8.92 5.15
CA ASP A 59 26.27 -9.70 5.53
C ASP A 59 27.48 -9.39 4.62
N LEU A 60 28.55 -10.16 4.75
CA LEU A 60 29.80 -9.95 4.00
C LEU A 60 29.68 -10.28 2.50
N VAL A 61 28.76 -11.17 2.13
CA VAL A 61 28.55 -11.65 0.76
C VAL A 61 27.47 -10.83 0.05
N CYS A 62 26.34 -10.57 0.72
CA CYS A 62 25.26 -9.74 0.24
C CYS A 62 25.20 -8.43 1.06
N THR A 63 25.87 -7.41 0.55
CA THR A 63 26.06 -6.13 1.22
C THR A 63 24.88 -5.17 1.12
N LEU A 64 23.79 -5.59 0.43
CA LEU A 64 22.54 -4.85 0.38
C LEU A 64 22.04 -4.55 1.81
N PRO A 65 21.47 -3.36 2.07
CA PRO A 65 20.95 -3.02 3.39
C PRO A 65 19.90 -4.03 3.87
N THR A 66 19.94 -4.36 5.16
CA THR A 66 18.91 -5.17 5.83
C THR A 66 17.53 -4.59 5.55
N SER A 67 16.66 -5.38 4.95
CA SER A 67 15.37 -4.90 4.42
C SER A 67 14.37 -6.05 4.27
N ILE A 68 13.09 -5.69 4.20
CA ILE A 68 12.03 -6.67 3.98
C ILE A 68 11.96 -7.01 2.49
N LEU A 69 12.16 -8.28 2.15
CA LEU A 69 12.12 -8.79 0.77
C LEU A 69 10.70 -9.06 0.30
N ALA A 70 9.88 -9.62 1.19
CA ALA A 70 8.50 -9.97 0.91
C ALA A 70 7.67 -9.90 2.19
N GLN A 71 6.42 -9.48 2.04
CA GLN A 71 5.44 -9.50 3.10
C GLN A 71 4.23 -10.29 2.64
N TYR A 72 3.70 -11.14 3.52
CA TYR A 72 2.49 -11.89 3.25
C TYR A 72 1.50 -11.71 4.39
N LEU A 73 0.24 -11.52 4.02
CA LEU A 73 -0.87 -11.43 4.95
C LEU A 73 -1.69 -12.70 4.83
N LYS A 74 -1.89 -13.39 5.96
CA LYS A 74 -2.73 -14.59 6.05
C LYS A 74 -4.07 -14.21 6.68
N GLN A 75 -5.15 -14.56 6.00
CA GLN A 75 -6.52 -14.40 6.48
C GLN A 75 -7.04 -15.69 7.13
N ALA A 76 -8.12 -15.56 7.92
CA ALA A 76 -8.72 -16.69 8.65
C ALA A 76 -9.27 -17.78 7.72
N ASN A 77 -9.75 -17.40 6.53
CA ASN A 77 -10.17 -18.31 5.45
C ASN A 77 -9.02 -19.13 4.83
N GLY A 78 -7.76 -18.88 5.24
CA GLY A 78 -6.58 -19.56 4.73
C GLY A 78 -5.92 -18.89 3.52
N GLN A 79 -6.52 -17.83 2.98
CA GLN A 79 -5.95 -17.05 1.88
C GLN A 79 -4.63 -16.39 2.33
N LEU A 80 -3.62 -16.50 1.47
CA LEU A 80 -2.31 -15.90 1.66
C LEU A 80 -2.05 -14.88 0.55
N SER A 81 -1.97 -13.61 0.94
CA SER A 81 -1.84 -12.48 0.02
C SER A 81 -0.45 -11.88 0.13
N CYS A 82 0.29 -11.83 -0.98
CA CYS A 82 1.56 -11.11 -1.04
C CYS A 82 1.30 -9.60 -1.05
N LEU A 83 1.79 -8.89 -0.03
CA LEU A 83 1.67 -7.45 0.05
C LEU A 83 2.66 -6.81 -0.91
N LYS A 84 2.15 -5.97 -1.81
CA LYS A 84 2.96 -5.20 -2.76
C LYS A 84 2.86 -3.73 -2.42
N GLN A 85 4.01 -3.07 -2.40
CA GLN A 85 4.07 -1.63 -2.20
C GLN A 85 3.38 -0.91 -3.36
N LEU A 86 2.64 0.14 -3.00
CA LEU A 86 2.12 1.15 -3.91
C LEU A 86 3.15 2.26 -4.06
N TYR A 87 3.35 2.72 -5.30
CA TYR A 87 4.28 3.80 -5.60
C TYR A 87 3.55 5.12 -5.57
N LEU A 88 3.74 5.89 -4.50
CA LEU A 88 3.13 7.21 -4.34
C LEU A 88 3.99 8.25 -5.05
N ALA A 89 3.34 9.22 -5.69
CA ALA A 89 4.03 10.40 -6.17
C ALA A 89 4.28 11.35 -4.99
N THR A 90 5.36 11.12 -4.22
CA THR A 90 5.84 12.12 -3.27
C THR A 90 6.57 13.21 -4.06
N GLY A 91 6.21 14.47 -3.83
CA GLY A 91 6.95 15.61 -4.37
C GLY A 91 8.38 15.56 -3.86
N ILE A 92 9.34 15.65 -4.78
CA ILE A 92 10.74 15.89 -4.43
C ILE A 92 10.79 17.33 -3.94
N SER A 93 10.72 17.56 -2.63
CA SER A 93 11.26 18.78 -2.07
C SER A 93 12.78 18.65 -2.16
N TYR A 94 13.38 19.31 -3.17
CA TYR A 94 14.80 19.62 -3.13
C TYR A 94 14.98 20.67 -2.03
N GLU A 95 15.09 20.23 -0.78
CA GLU A 95 15.61 21.09 0.27
C GLU A 95 17.14 21.08 0.15
N ASP A 96 17.63 22.16 -0.44
CA ASP A 96 19.01 22.60 -0.45
C ASP A 96 19.61 22.55 0.97
N GLU A 97 20.81 21.99 1.12
CA GLU A 97 21.46 21.83 2.41
C GLU A 97 21.80 23.20 3.04
N SER A 98 21.11 23.57 4.11
CA SER A 98 21.71 24.43 5.16
C SER A 98 21.01 24.30 6.52
N ASN A 99 21.46 23.29 7.28
CA ASN A 99 21.64 23.26 8.74
C ASN A 99 20.82 24.25 9.60
N THR A 100 19.77 23.78 10.30
CA THR A 100 19.56 24.01 11.76
C THR A 100 18.33 23.28 12.33
N ALA A 101 18.59 22.56 13.43
CA ALA A 101 17.72 22.25 14.57
C ALA A 101 16.18 22.14 14.42
N ALA A 102 15.70 20.90 14.58
CA ALA A 102 14.49 20.46 15.29
C ALA A 102 13.35 21.49 15.52
N VAL A 103 12.28 21.39 14.72
CA VAL A 103 10.90 21.71 15.15
C VAL A 103 9.93 20.79 14.37
N PRO A 104 8.83 20.30 14.98
CA PRO A 104 8.08 19.12 14.57
C PRO A 104 6.94 19.47 13.61
N GLN A 105 6.19 18.43 13.22
CA GLN A 105 4.93 18.41 12.46
C GLN A 105 5.11 17.97 11.01
N LEU A 106 4.93 16.64 10.83
CA LEU A 106 4.20 16.13 9.68
C LEU A 106 2.84 16.85 9.63
N SER A 107 2.78 18.05 9.06
CA SER A 107 1.58 18.45 8.36
C SER A 107 1.35 17.36 7.31
N GLN A 108 0.18 16.74 7.35
CA GLN A 108 -0.35 15.97 6.25
C GLN A 108 -0.46 16.91 5.05
N GLU A 109 0.64 17.20 4.38
CA GLU A 109 0.60 17.66 3.01
C GLU A 109 -0.04 16.52 2.24
N GLU A 110 -1.36 16.64 2.05
CA GLU A 110 -2.15 15.67 1.34
C GLU A 110 -1.47 15.47 -0.01
N GLN A 111 -0.87 14.30 -0.22
CA GLN A 111 -0.23 14.01 -1.50
C GLN A 111 -1.26 14.29 -2.61
N LEU A 112 -0.95 15.25 -3.48
CA LEU A 112 -1.87 15.76 -4.48
C LEU A 112 -1.70 15.02 -5.81
N CYS A 113 -2.77 15.00 -6.60
CA CYS A 113 -2.75 14.48 -7.95
C CYS A 113 -1.71 15.18 -8.81
N VAL A 114 -0.85 14.42 -9.49
CA VAL A 114 0.20 15.00 -10.36
C VAL A 114 -0.37 15.72 -11.59
N VAL A 115 -1.63 15.47 -11.94
CA VAL A 115 -2.31 16.05 -13.11
C VAL A 115 -2.93 17.39 -12.76
N CYS A 116 -3.79 17.47 -11.74
CA CYS A 116 -4.46 18.71 -11.38
C CYS A 116 -3.78 19.51 -10.27
N GLN A 117 -2.89 18.87 -9.48
CA GLN A 117 -2.22 19.46 -8.31
C GLN A 117 -3.19 20.16 -7.34
N TYR A 118 -4.43 19.70 -7.30
CA TYR A 118 -5.50 20.32 -6.54
C TYR A 118 -6.20 19.33 -5.63
N PHE A 119 -6.60 18.18 -6.17
CA PHE A 119 -7.27 17.13 -5.41
C PHE A 119 -6.27 16.10 -4.88
N PRO A 120 -6.53 15.53 -3.69
CA PRO A 120 -5.75 14.45 -3.12
C PRO A 120 -5.70 13.20 -4.02
N LEU A 121 -4.59 12.48 -3.93
CA LEU A 121 -4.41 11.15 -4.53
C LEU A 121 -5.47 10.17 -4.02
N SER A 122 -6.13 9.42 -4.90
CA SER A 122 -7.17 8.47 -4.48
C SER A 122 -7.21 7.16 -5.24
N ARG A 123 -6.43 7.02 -6.33
CA ARG A 123 -6.42 5.83 -7.18
C ARG A 123 -5.05 5.18 -7.23
N ALA A 124 -4.98 3.90 -6.93
CA ALA A 124 -3.84 3.05 -7.27
C ALA A 124 -4.07 2.39 -8.63
N LEU A 125 -3.17 2.61 -9.59
CA LEU A 125 -3.33 2.17 -10.97
C LEU A 125 -2.72 0.79 -11.21
N LEU A 126 -3.47 -0.15 -11.77
CA LEU A 126 -2.98 -1.50 -12.06
C LEU A 126 -2.64 -1.67 -13.55
N PRO A 127 -1.56 -2.40 -13.89
CA PRO A 127 -0.71 -3.23 -13.00
C PRO A 127 0.48 -2.50 -12.38
N CYS A 128 0.71 -1.22 -12.70
CA CYS A 128 1.94 -0.52 -12.32
C CYS A 128 2.03 -0.11 -10.84
N ARG A 129 0.91 -0.16 -10.12
CA ARG A 129 0.75 0.19 -8.70
C ARG A 129 1.10 1.63 -8.34
N HIS A 130 1.11 2.54 -9.31
CA HIS A 130 1.31 3.96 -9.02
C HIS A 130 0.04 4.58 -8.48
N THR A 131 0.15 5.25 -7.35
CA THR A 131 -0.85 6.12 -6.78
C THR A 131 -0.42 7.54 -7.06
N CYS A 132 -0.92 8.11 -8.17
CA CYS A 132 -0.47 9.41 -8.65
C CYS A 132 -1.62 10.30 -9.16
N ILE A 133 -2.87 9.83 -9.13
CA ILE A 133 -4.02 10.60 -9.60
C ILE A 133 -5.22 10.59 -8.65
N CYS A 134 -6.03 11.65 -8.74
CA CYS A 134 -7.34 11.74 -8.09
C CYS A 134 -8.45 11.13 -8.97
N ALA A 135 -9.66 11.00 -8.42
CA ALA A 135 -10.80 10.43 -9.14
C ALA A 135 -11.23 11.29 -10.35
N SER A 136 -11.11 12.62 -10.29
CA SER A 136 -11.50 13.53 -11.38
C SER A 136 -10.55 13.46 -12.58
N CYS A 137 -9.26 13.21 -12.32
CA CYS A 137 -8.28 13.06 -13.38
C CYS A 137 -8.26 11.65 -13.97
N PHE A 138 -8.67 10.63 -13.21
CA PHE A 138 -8.74 9.24 -13.67
C PHE A 138 -9.56 9.09 -14.95
N ILE A 139 -10.73 9.73 -15.04
CA ILE A 139 -11.59 9.63 -16.22
C ILE A 139 -10.99 10.26 -17.51
N LYS A 140 -9.89 11.03 -17.37
CA LYS A 140 -9.25 11.77 -18.47
C LYS A 140 -7.98 11.09 -18.98
N VAL A 141 -7.56 9.98 -18.37
CA VAL A 141 -6.28 9.31 -18.69
C VAL A 141 -6.46 7.81 -18.84
N ASP A 142 -5.74 7.21 -19.78
CA ASP A 142 -5.72 5.76 -20.05
C ASP A 142 -4.35 5.11 -19.70
N ARG A 143 -3.36 5.94 -19.38
CA ARG A 143 -1.99 5.53 -19.01
C ARG A 143 -1.55 6.23 -17.74
N CYS A 144 -0.74 5.53 -16.95
CA CYS A 144 -0.17 6.07 -15.72
C CYS A 144 0.76 7.26 -16.01
N PRO A 145 0.55 8.45 -15.43
CA PRO A 145 1.43 9.61 -15.60
C PRO A 145 2.90 9.38 -15.20
N MET A 146 3.16 8.50 -14.22
CA MET A 146 4.50 8.26 -13.69
C MET A 146 5.33 7.33 -14.60
N CYS A 147 4.73 6.25 -15.12
CA CYS A 147 5.47 5.19 -15.81
C CYS A 147 4.94 4.86 -17.21
N ARG A 148 3.89 5.54 -17.68
CA ARG A 148 3.27 5.38 -19.00
C ARG A 148 2.65 4.00 -19.30
N SER A 149 2.61 3.12 -18.30
CA SER A 149 1.95 1.83 -18.37
C SER A 149 0.43 2.00 -18.58
N PRO A 150 -0.22 1.21 -19.45
CA PRO A 150 -1.67 1.26 -19.65
C PRO A 150 -2.42 0.89 -18.38
N ILE A 151 -3.44 1.67 -18.06
CA ILE A 151 -4.31 1.46 -16.90
C ILE A 151 -5.33 0.39 -17.29
N ARG A 152 -5.33 -0.75 -16.59
CA ARG A 152 -6.29 -1.85 -16.83
C ARG A 152 -7.41 -1.88 -15.81
N SER A 153 -7.10 -1.55 -14.56
CA SER A 153 -8.03 -1.46 -13.45
C SER A 153 -7.42 -0.55 -12.38
N TYR A 154 -8.20 -0.24 -11.36
CA TYR A 154 -7.75 0.56 -10.22
C TYR A 154 -8.49 0.14 -8.96
N PHE A 155 -7.94 0.53 -7.81
CA PHE A 155 -8.68 0.52 -6.55
C PHE A 155 -8.51 1.85 -5.82
N CYS A 156 -9.42 2.10 -4.86
CA CYS A 156 -9.48 3.33 -4.09
C CYS A 156 -8.53 3.22 -2.89
N VAL A 157 -7.57 4.14 -2.75
CA VAL A 157 -6.67 4.18 -1.57
C VAL A 157 -7.19 5.08 -0.45
N ARG A 158 -8.23 5.87 -0.73
CA ARG A 158 -8.97 6.68 0.24
C ARG A 158 -10.38 6.95 -0.28
N GLY A 159 -11.25 7.42 0.62
CA GLY A 159 -12.59 7.88 0.27
C GLY A 159 -12.59 9.10 -0.65
N GLU A 160 -13.72 9.34 -1.32
CA GLU A 160 -13.91 10.44 -2.28
C GLU A 160 -14.64 11.66 -1.68
N GLU A 161 -14.63 11.77 -0.35
CA GLU A 161 -15.29 12.85 0.41
C GLU A 161 -14.78 14.27 0.09
N TYR A 162 -13.60 14.39 -0.51
CA TYR A 162 -13.01 15.65 -0.98
C TYR A 162 -13.62 16.16 -2.29
N MET A 163 -14.41 15.34 -2.98
CA MET A 163 -15.06 15.76 -4.22
C MET A 163 -16.21 16.70 -3.85
N PRO A 164 -16.28 17.92 -4.42
CA PRO A 164 -17.45 18.76 -4.21
C PRO A 164 -18.66 18.00 -4.74
N GLY A 165 -19.56 17.61 -3.82
CA GLY A 165 -20.83 17.00 -4.18
C GLY A 165 -21.55 17.93 -5.16
N GLU A 166 -21.97 17.39 -6.32
CA GLU A 166 -22.86 18.14 -7.18
C GLU A 166 -24.07 18.60 -6.35
N PRO A 167 -24.46 19.89 -6.40
CA PRO A 167 -25.65 20.32 -5.70
C PRO A 167 -26.82 19.47 -6.20
N ALA A 168 -27.57 18.89 -5.26
CA ALA A 168 -28.77 18.13 -5.54
C ALA A 168 -29.73 18.97 -6.39
N GLY A 169 -29.68 18.76 -7.71
CA GLY A 169 -30.32 19.62 -8.70
C GLY A 169 -30.35 18.96 -10.06
N THR A 170 -31.18 17.93 -10.19
CA THR A 170 -31.76 17.42 -11.45
C THR A 170 -30.81 17.25 -12.65
N SER A 171 -30.05 16.16 -12.65
CA SER A 171 -29.80 15.38 -13.88
C SER A 171 -29.58 13.92 -13.49
N ASN A 172 -30.69 13.19 -13.43
CA ASN A 172 -30.76 11.76 -13.22
C ASN A 172 -30.21 11.01 -14.46
N LYS A 173 -28.94 11.21 -14.81
CA LYS A 173 -28.25 10.30 -15.72
C LYS A 173 -27.73 9.17 -14.85
N LYS A 174 -28.60 8.17 -14.64
CA LYS A 174 -28.14 6.86 -14.18
C LYS A 174 -26.91 6.51 -15.04
N PRO A 175 -25.77 6.13 -14.44
CA PRO A 175 -24.61 5.71 -15.22
C PRO A 175 -25.08 4.69 -16.24
N THR A 176 -24.56 4.81 -17.47
CA THR A 176 -24.98 3.91 -18.54
C THR A 176 -24.82 2.46 -18.05
N PRO A 177 -25.69 1.52 -18.45
CA PRO A 177 -25.63 0.13 -17.97
C PRO A 177 -24.22 -0.48 -18.10
N LEU A 178 -23.46 -0.06 -19.12
CA LEU A 178 -22.07 -0.45 -19.32
C LEU A 178 -21.11 0.17 -18.29
N MET A 179 -21.25 1.45 -17.94
CA MET A 179 -20.42 2.06 -16.89
C MET A 179 -20.77 1.51 -15.50
N GLN A 180 -22.05 1.28 -15.21
CA GLN A 180 -22.45 0.64 -13.96
C GLN A 180 -21.88 -0.77 -13.88
N TRP A 181 -22.03 -1.57 -14.95
CA TRP A 181 -21.45 -2.90 -15.02
C TRP A 181 -19.92 -2.92 -14.91
N LEU A 182 -19.22 -1.96 -15.54
CA LEU A 182 -17.76 -1.84 -15.42
C LEU A 182 -17.32 -1.47 -14.00
N LEU A 183 -18.07 -0.58 -13.33
CA LEU A 183 -17.82 -0.22 -11.93
C LEU A 183 -18.08 -1.41 -11.02
N ASP A 184 -19.22 -2.09 -11.17
CA ASP A 184 -19.58 -3.28 -10.40
C ASP A 184 -18.58 -4.43 -10.64
N TRP A 185 -18.10 -4.60 -11.88
CA TRP A 185 -17.08 -5.59 -12.21
C TRP A 185 -15.69 -5.22 -11.69
N ASN A 186 -15.32 -3.94 -11.75
CA ASN A 186 -14.08 -3.46 -11.15
C ASN A 186 -14.11 -3.62 -9.62
N ASP A 187 -15.26 -3.36 -8.99
CA ASP A 187 -15.48 -3.59 -7.56
C ASP A 187 -15.40 -5.09 -7.24
N HIS A 188 -16.05 -5.95 -8.04
CA HIS A 188 -15.98 -7.40 -7.87
C HIS A 188 -14.56 -7.97 -8.09
N LEU A 189 -13.76 -7.37 -8.98
CA LEU A 189 -12.35 -7.71 -9.14
C LEU A 189 -11.51 -7.20 -7.97
N THR A 190 -11.84 -6.04 -7.43
CA THR A 190 -11.20 -5.48 -6.23
C THR A 190 -11.47 -6.39 -5.02
N ASP A 191 -12.70 -6.88 -4.89
CA ASP A 191 -13.10 -7.89 -3.92
C ASP A 191 -12.40 -9.23 -4.15
N PHE A 192 -12.36 -9.72 -5.39
CA PHE A 192 -11.68 -10.98 -5.74
C PHE A 192 -10.17 -10.94 -5.43
N LEU A 193 -9.54 -9.77 -5.55
CA LEU A 193 -8.14 -9.57 -5.18
C LEU A 193 -7.92 -9.36 -3.68
N GLY A 194 -8.97 -9.40 -2.86
CA GLY A 194 -8.92 -9.31 -1.40
C GLY A 194 -8.68 -7.89 -0.86
N PHE A 195 -8.96 -6.85 -1.65
CA PHE A 195 -8.84 -5.45 -1.25
C PHE A 195 -10.21 -4.88 -0.87
N GLN A 196 -10.86 -5.42 0.17
CA GLN A 196 -12.15 -4.90 0.62
C GLN A 196 -12.00 -3.52 1.29
N ARG A 197 -13.03 -2.67 1.12
CA ARG A 197 -13.14 -1.32 1.71
C ARG A 197 -13.25 -1.33 3.24
#